data_AF-A0ABD2JC66-F1
#
_entry.id   AF-A0ABD2JC66-F1
#
_cell.length_a   1.000
_cell.length_b   1.000
_cell.length_c   1.000
_cell.angle_alpha   90.00
_cell.angle_beta   90.00
_cell.angle_gamma   90.00
#
_symmetry.space_group_name_H-M   'P 1'
#
loop_
_entity.id
_entity.type
_entity.pdbx_description
1 polymer ?
#
loop_
_entity_poly.entity_id
_entity_poly.type
_entity_poly.pdbx_seq_one_letter_code
_entity_poly.pdbx_strand_id
1 'polypeptide(L)'
;MAVPYFALFLLFLYAQQFSSKPGVVEENEVNLNGTTNSISLNGSKGNELAPTDVEELSGKLKEIEQNMTKLQNENENLREKNAELEQQTQQTPAEPKNHWCLNKSASEFFIFKPNYLKAVHRGAENSYQFLFAEFVLVPHFGIVYYEIKIIRRQAIKSDTMSIGLWSKSAGTFYRYYSDGTVYGHNGNAFVGHPSFEEGDTIGCGVNLTSMEAIYTKNGQPLNTLYVFVFETDLLPYAFMFEAGDIIEANFGPNFAYKSISDIFTKQRP
;
A
#
# COMPACT_ATOMS: atom_id res chain seq x y z
N MET A 1 -2.70 21.12 14.26
CA MET A 1 -1.25 21.39 14.28
C MET A 1 -0.53 20.16 14.83
N ALA A 2 -0.02 19.32 13.93
CA ALA A 2 0.92 18.24 14.22
C ALA A 2 1.78 18.07 12.94
N VAL A 3 3.06 18.36 13.05
CA VAL A 3 4.05 18.19 11.97
C VAL A 3 4.36 16.68 11.83
N PRO A 4 4.50 16.11 10.63
CA PRO A 4 4.62 14.68 10.48
C PRO A 4 6.05 14.23 10.81
N TYR A 5 6.19 13.49 11.90
CA TYR A 5 7.42 12.79 12.32
C TYR A 5 7.96 11.78 11.28
N PHE A 6 7.21 11.54 10.21
CA PHE A 6 7.55 10.58 9.16
C PHE A 6 8.66 11.09 8.22
N ALA A 7 8.71 12.40 7.94
CA ALA A 7 9.76 12.98 7.09
C ALA A 7 11.13 13.00 7.81
N LEU A 8 11.13 13.23 9.12
CA LEU A 8 12.33 13.18 9.96
C LEU A 8 12.88 11.75 10.09
N PHE A 9 12.01 10.73 10.15
CA PHE A 9 12.44 9.33 10.25
C PHE A 9 13.08 8.82 8.93
N LEU A 10 12.54 9.22 7.77
CA LEU A 10 13.13 8.88 6.47
C LEU A 10 14.45 9.62 6.21
N LEU A 11 14.58 10.88 6.63
CA LEU A 11 15.85 11.61 6.62
C LEU A 11 16.89 10.97 7.55
N PHE A 12 16.47 10.45 8.71
CA PHE A 12 17.37 9.75 9.64
C PHE A 12 17.89 8.43 9.05
N LEU A 13 17.02 7.66 8.38
CA LEU A 13 17.43 6.42 7.69
C LEU A 13 18.33 6.70 6.46
N TYR A 14 18.06 7.78 5.72
CA TYR A 14 18.90 8.22 4.61
C TYR A 14 20.29 8.69 5.08
N ALA A 15 20.36 9.40 6.21
CA ALA A 15 21.62 9.83 6.81
C ALA A 15 22.48 8.66 7.34
N GLN A 16 21.85 7.54 7.73
CA GLN A 16 22.59 6.35 8.17
C GLN A 16 23.26 5.56 7.03
N GLN A 17 22.86 5.78 5.77
CA GLN A 17 23.52 5.16 4.61
C GLN A 17 24.86 5.83 4.21
N PHE A 18 25.16 7.02 4.75
CA PHE A 18 26.42 7.75 4.48
C PHE A 18 27.39 7.77 5.67
N SER A 19 27.13 6.99 6.72
CA SER A 19 28.04 6.89 7.87
C SER A 19 29.24 5.98 7.57
N SER A 20 30.25 6.53 6.92
CA SER A 20 31.62 6.03 7.07
C SER A 20 32.11 6.29 8.50
N LYS A 21 32.72 5.28 9.12
CA LYS A 21 33.27 5.24 10.49
C LYS A 21 33.95 6.53 10.98
N PRO A 22 33.97 6.79 12.30
CA PRO A 22 34.17 8.11 12.89
C PRO A 22 35.64 8.54 12.88
N GLY A 23 35.91 9.72 12.33
CA GLY A 23 37.05 10.54 12.70
C GLY A 23 36.63 11.48 13.82
N VAL A 24 37.32 11.41 14.95
CA VAL A 24 37.12 12.29 16.11
C VAL A 24 37.29 13.75 15.70
N VAL A 25 36.26 14.58 15.85
CA VAL A 25 36.37 16.04 15.87
C VAL A 25 35.42 16.58 16.94
N GLU A 26 36.00 17.34 17.87
CA GLU A 26 35.36 17.98 19.01
C GLU A 26 34.18 18.88 18.61
N GLU A 27 33.11 18.80 19.39
CA GLU A 27 31.99 19.74 19.36
C GLU A 27 32.48 21.13 19.77
N ASN A 28 32.26 22.12 18.91
CA ASN A 28 32.19 23.52 19.32
C ASN A 28 30.83 24.07 18.86
N GLU A 29 29.97 24.35 19.84
CA GLU A 29 28.70 25.05 19.67
C GLU A 29 28.93 26.40 18.97
N VAL A 30 28.28 26.63 17.83
CA VAL A 30 28.19 27.96 17.23
C VAL A 30 26.89 28.60 17.68
N ASN A 31 27.02 29.49 18.66
CA ASN A 31 25.99 30.36 19.17
C ASN A 31 25.67 31.45 18.12
N LEU A 32 24.42 31.46 17.65
CA LEU A 32 23.90 32.50 16.75
C LEU A 32 23.66 33.78 17.54
N ASN A 33 24.68 34.65 17.61
CA ASN A 33 24.49 36.05 17.96
C ASN A 33 25.37 36.93 17.05
N GLY A 34 24.72 37.88 16.39
CA GLY A 34 25.32 38.73 15.38
C GLY A 34 26.56 39.47 15.86
N THR A 35 27.62 39.41 15.06
CA THR A 35 28.65 40.43 14.99
C THR A 35 29.22 40.42 13.58
N THR A 36 29.14 41.56 12.91
CA THR A 36 29.80 41.82 11.63
C THR A 36 31.31 41.65 11.80
N ASN A 37 31.86 40.52 11.36
CA ASN A 37 33.29 40.34 11.24
C ASN A 37 33.71 40.73 9.83
N SER A 38 34.27 41.94 9.72
CA SER A 38 35.09 42.35 8.58
C SER A 38 36.22 41.34 8.37
N ILE A 39 36.22 40.64 7.24
CA ILE A 39 37.33 39.77 6.84
C ILE A 39 38.50 40.68 6.47
N SER A 40 39.51 40.73 7.34
CA SER A 40 40.79 41.38 7.05
C SER A 40 41.61 40.46 6.15
N LEU A 41 41.78 40.84 4.88
CA LEU A 41 42.65 40.14 3.93
C LEU A 41 44.11 40.49 4.23
N ASN A 42 44.78 39.67 5.04
CA ASN A 42 46.23 39.70 5.11
C ASN A 42 46.81 38.97 3.89
N GLY A 43 47.64 39.70 3.14
CA GLY A 43 48.13 39.33 1.82
C GLY A 43 48.81 37.97 1.75
N SER A 44 48.30 37.14 0.84
CA SER A 44 49.07 36.11 0.14
C SER A 44 49.13 36.54 -1.33
N LYS A 45 50.30 36.43 -1.95
CA LYS A 45 50.56 36.75 -3.35
C LYS A 45 49.48 36.13 -4.24
N GLY A 46 48.75 36.99 -4.96
CA GLY A 46 47.74 36.55 -5.91
C GLY A 46 48.40 35.78 -7.05
N ASN A 47 48.08 34.49 -7.16
CA ASN A 47 48.09 33.83 -8.45
C ASN A 47 46.84 34.34 -9.17
N GLU A 48 47.04 35.22 -10.15
CA GLU A 48 46.00 35.65 -11.07
C GLU A 48 45.51 34.39 -11.82
N LEU A 49 44.24 34.02 -11.65
CA LEU A 49 43.67 32.86 -12.35
C LEU A 49 43.83 33.10 -13.87
N ALA A 50 44.24 32.07 -14.61
CA ALA A 50 44.34 32.19 -16.05
C ALA A 50 42.94 32.51 -16.63
N PRO A 51 42.82 33.37 -17.65
CA PRO A 51 41.53 33.73 -18.25
C PRO A 51 40.68 32.53 -18.66
N THR A 52 41.34 31.43 -19.05
CA THR A 52 40.72 30.15 -19.39
C THR A 52 40.00 29.49 -18.22
N ASP A 53 40.53 29.59 -17.00
CA ASP A 53 39.94 28.99 -15.79
C ASP A 53 38.70 29.79 -15.34
N VAL A 54 38.71 31.11 -15.57
CA VAL A 54 37.59 32.01 -15.27
C VAL A 54 36.42 31.74 -16.22
N GLU A 55 36.69 31.49 -17.50
CA GLU A 55 35.68 31.19 -18.51
C GLU A 55 35.05 29.81 -18.29
N GLU A 56 35.84 28.80 -17.90
CA GLU A 56 35.32 27.46 -17.53
C GLU A 56 34.43 27.53 -16.27
N LEU A 57 34.85 28.28 -15.25
CA LEU A 57 34.06 28.50 -14.03
C LEU A 57 32.75 29.24 -14.33
N SER A 58 32.80 30.25 -15.21
CA SER A 58 31.60 30.96 -15.66
C SER A 58 30.63 30.03 -16.40
N GLY A 59 31.14 29.08 -17.19
CA GLY A 59 30.34 28.07 -17.86
C GLY A 59 29.62 27.15 -16.88
N LYS A 60 30.35 26.62 -15.89
CA LYS A 60 29.80 25.75 -14.83
C LYS A 60 28.76 26.48 -13.96
N LEU A 61 29.00 27.75 -13.64
CA LEU A 61 28.04 28.56 -12.86
C LEU A 61 26.70 28.68 -13.60
N LYS A 62 26.74 28.97 -14.91
CA LYS A 62 25.55 29.09 -15.74
C LYS A 62 24.76 27.78 -15.85
N GLU A 63 25.46 26.65 -15.91
CA GLU A 63 24.84 25.33 -15.91
C GLU A 63 24.16 25.02 -14.56
N ILE A 64 24.81 25.36 -13.44
CA ILE A 64 24.22 25.22 -12.11
C ILE A 64 22.95 26.07 -11.97
N GLU A 65 22.96 27.32 -12.44
CA GLU A 65 21.78 28.19 -12.43
C GLU A 65 20.61 27.61 -13.25
N GLN A 66 20.89 27.05 -14.41
CA GLN A 66 19.89 26.39 -15.25
C GLN A 66 19.30 25.15 -14.57
N ASN A 67 20.16 24.31 -13.99
CA ASN A 67 19.73 23.12 -13.26
C ASN A 67 18.91 23.48 -12.02
N MET A 68 19.29 24.54 -11.30
CA MET A 68 18.56 25.03 -10.13
C MET A 68 17.17 25.54 -10.53
N THR A 69 17.06 26.28 -11.63
CA THR A 69 15.77 26.75 -12.17
C THR A 69 14.87 25.58 -12.57
N LYS A 70 15.44 24.56 -13.24
CA LYS A 70 14.69 23.35 -13.62
C LYS A 70 14.16 22.61 -12.40
N LEU A 71 14.98 22.45 -11.37
CA LEU A 71 14.61 21.78 -10.13
C LEU A 71 13.54 22.56 -9.35
N GLN A 72 13.58 23.89 -9.39
CA GLN A 72 12.53 24.73 -8.80
C GLN A 72 11.18 24.49 -9.48
N ASN A 73 11.14 24.51 -10.81
CA ASN A 73 9.92 24.25 -11.57
C ASN A 73 9.35 22.84 -11.31
N GLU A 74 10.22 21.83 -11.21
CA GLU A 74 9.80 20.46 -10.90
C GLU A 74 9.21 20.35 -9.49
N ASN A 75 9.82 21.03 -8.50
CA ASN A 75 9.28 21.08 -7.15
C ASN A 75 7.93 21.83 -7.07
N GLU A 76 7.75 22.89 -7.85
CA GLU A 76 6.47 23.60 -7.92
C GLU A 76 5.37 22.70 -8.51
N ASN A 77 5.64 22.01 -9.61
CA ASN A 77 4.71 21.04 -10.20
C ASN A 77 4.34 19.92 -9.20
N LEU A 78 5.34 19.38 -8.48
CA LEU A 78 5.08 18.40 -7.43
C LEU A 78 4.20 18.96 -6.30
N ARG A 79 4.40 20.23 -5.91
CA ARG A 79 3.56 20.88 -4.90
C ARG A 79 2.12 21.05 -5.38
N GLU A 80 1.92 21.48 -6.62
CA GLU A 80 0.59 21.60 -7.22
C GLU A 80 -0.12 20.25 -7.26
N LYS A 81 0.56 19.21 -7.74
CA LYS A 81 0.02 17.84 -7.79
C LYS A 81 -0.32 17.29 -6.41
N ASN A 82 0.52 17.57 -5.41
CA ASN A 82 0.24 17.20 -4.02
C ASN A 82 -0.97 17.97 -3.47
N ALA A 83 -1.12 19.25 -3.79
CA ALA A 83 -2.29 20.04 -3.40
C ALA A 83 -3.58 19.53 -4.06
N GLU A 84 -3.54 19.12 -5.33
CA GLU A 84 -4.65 18.46 -6.02
C GLU A 84 -5.02 17.12 -5.36
N LEU A 85 -4.02 16.30 -5.02
CA LEU A 85 -4.20 15.06 -4.27
C LEU A 85 -4.83 15.32 -2.89
N GLU A 86 -4.36 16.35 -2.17
CA GLU A 86 -4.91 16.76 -0.88
C GLU A 86 -6.36 17.25 -0.99
N GLN A 87 -6.70 18.01 -2.02
CA GLN A 87 -8.08 18.44 -2.29
C GLN A 87 -8.99 17.26 -2.66
N GLN A 88 -8.50 16.28 -3.42
CA GLN A 88 -9.22 15.02 -3.66
C GLN A 88 -9.42 14.22 -2.36
N THR A 89 -8.52 14.36 -1.39
CA THR A 89 -8.56 13.67 -0.10
C THR A 89 -9.35 14.44 0.97
N GLN A 90 -9.74 15.70 0.72
CA GLN A 90 -10.59 16.50 1.63
C GLN A 90 -12.07 16.08 1.64
N GLN A 91 -12.50 15.19 0.75
CA GLN A 91 -13.65 14.34 1.03
C GLN A 91 -13.20 13.36 2.11
N THR A 92 -13.67 13.52 3.35
CA THR A 92 -13.39 12.61 4.47
C THR A 92 -13.44 11.18 3.94
N PRO A 93 -12.31 10.43 3.92
CA PRO A 93 -12.31 9.06 3.43
C PRO A 93 -13.40 8.33 4.20
N ALA A 94 -14.40 7.81 3.49
CA ALA A 94 -15.46 7.05 4.14
C ALA A 94 -14.79 5.98 5.00
N GLU A 95 -15.12 5.96 6.30
CA GLU A 95 -14.50 5.01 7.21
C GLU A 95 -14.68 3.58 6.66
N PRO A 96 -13.62 2.76 6.69
CA PRO A 96 -13.71 1.40 6.17
C PRO A 96 -14.77 0.63 6.96
N LYS A 97 -15.68 -0.04 6.26
CA LYS A 97 -16.80 -0.76 6.88
C LYS A 97 -16.38 -1.99 7.69
N ASN A 98 -15.13 -2.44 7.53
CA ASN A 98 -14.54 -3.58 8.23
C ASN A 98 -13.01 -3.44 8.21
N HIS A 99 -12.31 -4.32 8.93
CA HIS A 99 -10.86 -4.36 8.97
C HIS A 99 -10.37 -5.76 9.37
N TRP A 100 -9.06 -6.01 9.27
CA TRP A 100 -8.49 -7.29 9.69
C TRP A 100 -8.54 -7.47 11.21
N CYS A 101 -8.97 -8.66 11.64
CA CYS A 101 -9.10 -9.01 13.04
C CYS A 101 -7.71 -9.16 13.69
N LEU A 102 -7.45 -8.38 14.73
CA LEU A 102 -6.20 -8.48 15.49
C LEU A 102 -6.13 -9.83 16.23
N ASN A 103 -7.20 -10.26 16.88
CA ASN A 103 -7.12 -11.40 17.82
C ASN A 103 -7.04 -12.77 17.14
N LYS A 104 -7.68 -12.93 15.97
CA LYS A 104 -7.73 -14.23 15.25
C LYS A 104 -6.49 -14.49 14.41
N SER A 105 -5.71 -13.45 14.11
CA SER A 105 -4.64 -13.49 13.10
C SER A 105 -3.30 -12.93 13.63
N ALA A 106 -3.21 -12.49 14.89
CA ALA A 106 -2.05 -11.73 15.36
C ALA A 106 -0.70 -12.46 15.42
N SER A 107 -0.63 -13.78 15.63
CA SER A 107 0.69 -14.41 15.87
C SER A 107 1.55 -14.45 14.61
N GLU A 108 0.92 -14.65 13.45
CA GLU A 108 1.63 -14.84 12.17
C GLU A 108 1.52 -13.62 11.25
N PHE A 109 0.69 -12.64 11.59
CA PHE A 109 0.52 -11.43 10.80
C PHE A 109 0.85 -10.17 11.59
N PHE A 110 1.48 -9.22 10.93
CA PHE A 110 1.53 -7.85 11.42
C PHE A 110 0.56 -6.97 10.65
N ILE A 111 -0.36 -6.37 11.40
CA ILE A 111 -1.46 -5.56 10.87
C ILE A 111 -1.18 -4.10 11.19
N PHE A 112 -1.22 -3.23 10.17
CA PHE A 112 -0.79 -1.84 10.30
C PHE A 112 -1.89 -0.95 10.88
N LYS A 113 -1.52 -0.08 11.82
CA LYS A 113 -2.35 1.03 12.31
C LYS A 113 -2.35 2.20 11.31
N PRO A 114 -3.37 3.08 11.33
CA PRO A 114 -4.52 3.07 12.26
C PRO A 114 -5.73 2.27 11.78
N ASN A 115 -5.81 1.93 10.49
CA ASN A 115 -7.03 1.40 9.87
C ASN A 115 -7.10 -0.13 9.83
N TYR A 116 -6.02 -0.84 10.16
CA TYR A 116 -5.94 -2.29 10.18
C TYR A 116 -6.32 -2.97 8.84
N LEU A 117 -6.07 -2.29 7.72
CA LEU A 117 -6.37 -2.79 6.36
C LEU A 117 -5.19 -3.46 5.68
N LYS A 118 -3.97 -3.07 6.05
CA LYS A 118 -2.73 -3.63 5.51
C LYS A 118 -2.17 -4.67 6.45
N ALA A 119 -1.68 -5.77 5.90
CA ALA A 119 -1.07 -6.84 6.67
C ALA A 119 0.15 -7.43 5.96
N VAL A 120 1.13 -7.88 6.75
CA VAL A 120 2.31 -8.64 6.31
C VAL A 120 2.29 -9.99 7.01
N HIS A 121 2.45 -11.07 6.24
CA HIS A 121 2.72 -12.39 6.80
C HIS A 121 4.14 -12.42 7.39
N ARG A 122 4.29 -12.67 8.69
CA ARG A 122 5.56 -12.73 9.42
C ARG A 122 5.87 -14.11 9.99
N GLY A 123 4.97 -15.07 9.78
CA GLY A 123 5.10 -16.41 10.31
C GLY A 123 6.26 -17.20 9.72
N ALA A 124 6.40 -18.43 10.19
CA ALA A 124 7.38 -19.35 9.63
C ALA A 124 7.15 -19.54 8.13
N GLU A 125 8.25 -19.68 7.39
CA GLU A 125 8.21 -20.03 5.97
C GLU A 125 7.39 -21.31 5.78
N ASN A 126 6.59 -21.36 4.70
CA ASN A 126 5.77 -22.50 4.34
C ASN A 126 4.66 -22.87 5.34
N SER A 127 4.00 -21.89 5.97
CA SER A 127 2.92 -22.13 6.92
C SER A 127 1.56 -21.67 6.39
N TYR A 128 0.51 -22.45 6.64
CA TYR A 128 -0.85 -22.15 6.18
C TYR A 128 -1.50 -21.11 7.10
N GLN A 129 -1.48 -19.83 6.71
CA GLN A 129 -2.00 -18.76 7.56
C GLN A 129 -3.22 -18.05 6.96
N PHE A 130 -4.20 -17.82 7.82
CA PHE A 130 -5.47 -17.19 7.48
C PHE A 130 -5.63 -15.86 8.22
N LEU A 131 -5.82 -14.80 7.45
CA LEU A 131 -6.12 -13.47 7.92
C LEU A 131 -7.63 -13.23 7.76
N PHE A 132 -8.36 -13.16 8.87
CA PHE A 132 -9.81 -12.97 8.87
C PHE A 132 -10.19 -11.52 9.15
N ALA A 133 -11.29 -11.06 8.57
CA ALA A 133 -11.88 -9.79 8.97
C ALA A 133 -12.51 -9.86 10.36
N GLU A 134 -12.69 -8.71 11.00
CA GLU A 134 -13.29 -8.60 12.34
C GLU A 134 -14.76 -9.02 12.31
N PHE A 135 -15.52 -8.45 11.37
CA PHE A 135 -16.97 -8.63 11.30
C PHE A 135 -17.41 -9.55 10.16
N VAL A 136 -18.46 -10.33 10.42
CA VAL A 136 -19.24 -11.07 9.41
C VAL A 136 -19.85 -10.06 8.44
N LEU A 137 -19.88 -10.40 7.16
CA LEU A 137 -20.64 -9.62 6.19
C LEU A 137 -22.13 -9.93 6.40
N VAL A 138 -22.86 -9.07 7.10
CA VAL A 138 -24.29 -9.26 7.39
C VAL A 138 -25.17 -8.28 6.61
N PRO A 139 -25.56 -8.61 5.37
CA PRO A 139 -26.80 -8.12 4.81
C PRO A 139 -27.83 -9.25 4.73
N HIS A 140 -29.09 -8.91 4.98
CA HIS A 140 -30.21 -9.83 4.78
C HIS A 140 -30.64 -9.90 3.29
N PHE A 141 -30.12 -8.99 2.45
CA PHE A 141 -30.37 -8.90 1.01
C PHE A 141 -29.25 -8.11 0.30
N GLY A 142 -29.04 -8.38 -0.99
CA GLY A 142 -28.11 -7.61 -1.84
C GLY A 142 -26.76 -8.29 -2.05
N ILE A 143 -25.71 -7.48 -2.23
CA ILE A 143 -24.36 -7.96 -2.54
C ILE A 143 -23.44 -7.62 -1.37
N VAL A 144 -22.66 -8.62 -0.94
CA VAL A 144 -21.47 -8.40 -0.12
C VAL A 144 -20.25 -8.50 -0.99
N TYR A 145 -19.29 -7.60 -0.79
CA TYR A 145 -18.10 -7.54 -1.62
C TYR A 145 -16.98 -6.79 -0.91
N TYR A 146 -15.76 -7.24 -1.13
CA TYR A 146 -14.53 -6.56 -0.71
C TYR A 146 -13.43 -6.85 -1.72
N GLU A 147 -12.41 -5.98 -1.73
CA GLU A 147 -11.23 -6.15 -2.57
C GLU A 147 -9.98 -6.29 -1.72
N ILE A 148 -8.99 -6.98 -2.27
CA ILE A 148 -7.63 -7.04 -1.73
C ILE A 148 -6.68 -6.63 -2.85
N LYS A 149 -5.82 -5.66 -2.57
CA LYS A 149 -4.66 -5.38 -3.40
C LYS A 149 -3.47 -6.21 -2.93
N ILE A 150 -2.85 -6.92 -3.87
CA ILE A 150 -1.62 -7.65 -3.63
C ILE A 150 -0.47 -6.66 -3.72
N ILE A 151 0.08 -6.28 -2.57
CA ILE A 151 1.17 -5.30 -2.49
C ILE A 151 2.51 -5.98 -2.74
N ARG A 152 2.68 -7.21 -2.23
CA ARG A 152 3.87 -8.02 -2.45
C ARG A 152 3.52 -9.50 -2.45
N ARG A 153 4.08 -10.25 -3.39
CA ARG A 153 3.95 -11.71 -3.42
C ARG A 153 5.29 -12.36 -3.70
N GLN A 154 5.76 -13.21 -2.79
CA GLN A 154 7.04 -13.93 -2.94
C GLN A 154 7.01 -14.99 -4.06
N ALA A 155 5.81 -15.45 -4.43
CA ALA A 155 5.52 -16.24 -5.63
C ALA A 155 6.40 -17.49 -5.85
N ILE A 156 6.76 -18.20 -4.77
CA ILE A 156 7.57 -19.43 -4.87
C ILE A 156 6.79 -20.56 -5.56
N LYS A 157 5.46 -20.65 -5.32
CA LYS A 157 4.53 -21.55 -6.01
C LYS A 157 3.31 -20.79 -6.52
N SER A 158 2.58 -21.40 -7.45
CA SER A 158 1.44 -20.78 -8.12
C SER A 158 0.22 -20.58 -7.20
N ASP A 159 0.03 -21.41 -6.16
CA ASP A 159 -1.17 -21.52 -5.31
C ASP A 159 -0.95 -21.03 -3.85
N THR A 160 0.03 -20.14 -3.64
CA THR A 160 0.43 -19.69 -2.29
C THR A 160 -0.48 -18.64 -1.65
N MET A 161 -1.48 -18.16 -2.38
CA MET A 161 -2.39 -17.12 -1.90
C MET A 161 -3.82 -17.42 -2.35
N SER A 162 -4.80 -17.17 -1.48
CA SER A 162 -6.21 -17.22 -1.87
C SER A 162 -7.03 -16.18 -1.14
N ILE A 163 -8.13 -15.79 -1.76
CA ILE A 163 -9.03 -14.74 -1.26
C ILE A 163 -10.44 -15.32 -1.29
N GLY A 164 -11.21 -15.07 -0.23
CA GLY A 164 -12.43 -15.84 -0.07
C GLY A 164 -13.36 -15.43 1.07
N LEU A 165 -14.33 -16.31 1.29
CA LEU A 165 -15.28 -16.27 2.40
C LEU A 165 -15.21 -17.58 3.18
N TRP A 166 -15.35 -17.48 4.50
CA TRP A 166 -15.42 -18.63 5.38
C TRP A 166 -16.75 -18.63 6.13
N SER A 167 -17.45 -19.77 6.12
CA SER A 167 -18.60 -19.99 7.00
C SER A 167 -18.13 -20.69 8.26
N LYS A 168 -18.40 -20.08 9.41
CA LYS A 168 -18.06 -20.66 10.72
C LYS A 168 -18.93 -21.87 11.04
N SER A 169 -20.22 -21.80 10.70
CA SER A 169 -21.21 -22.83 10.98
C SER A 169 -21.01 -24.08 10.14
N ALA A 170 -20.70 -23.93 8.85
CA ALA A 170 -20.42 -25.06 7.96
C ALA A 170 -18.96 -25.52 8.00
N GLY A 171 -18.03 -24.68 8.45
CA GLY A 171 -16.59 -24.95 8.37
C GLY A 171 -16.06 -24.93 6.93
N THR A 172 -16.78 -24.28 6.01
CA THR A 172 -16.50 -24.29 4.56
C THR A 172 -15.77 -23.02 4.13
N PHE A 173 -14.79 -23.18 3.23
CA PHE A 173 -14.05 -22.09 2.59
C PHE A 173 -14.42 -21.97 1.11
N TYR A 174 -14.88 -20.78 0.73
CA TYR A 174 -15.10 -20.35 -0.65
C TYR A 174 -13.93 -19.50 -1.08
N ARG A 175 -13.24 -19.87 -2.16
CA ARG A 175 -11.94 -19.23 -2.44
C ARG A 175 -11.52 -19.23 -3.88
N TYR A 176 -10.80 -18.18 -4.23
CA TYR A 176 -10.09 -18.02 -5.49
C TYR A 176 -8.59 -17.97 -5.21
N TYR A 177 -7.86 -18.96 -5.73
CA TYR A 177 -6.42 -19.10 -5.59
C TYR A 177 -5.65 -18.32 -6.64
N SER A 178 -4.42 -17.97 -6.29
CA SER A 178 -3.48 -17.23 -7.12
C SER A 178 -3.09 -17.93 -8.42
N ASP A 179 -3.34 -19.23 -8.54
CA ASP A 179 -3.10 -20.03 -9.74
C ASP A 179 -4.26 -19.98 -10.75
N GLY A 180 -5.41 -19.40 -10.39
CA GLY A 180 -6.61 -19.42 -11.22
C GLY A 180 -7.70 -20.38 -10.75
N THR A 181 -7.48 -21.14 -9.68
CA THR A 181 -8.43 -22.15 -9.22
C THR A 181 -9.48 -21.55 -8.28
N VAL A 182 -10.76 -21.79 -8.55
CA VAL A 182 -11.89 -21.36 -7.70
C VAL A 182 -12.54 -22.58 -7.04
N TYR A 183 -12.88 -22.49 -5.76
CA TYR A 183 -13.59 -23.52 -5.01
C TYR A 183 -14.93 -22.99 -4.47
N GLY A 184 -16.00 -23.75 -4.71
CA GLY A 184 -17.34 -23.52 -4.16
C GLY A 184 -17.72 -24.48 -3.02
N HIS A 185 -19.01 -24.54 -2.67
CA HIS A 185 -19.53 -25.32 -1.53
C HIS A 185 -19.24 -26.83 -1.62
N ASN A 186 -19.24 -27.39 -2.84
CA ASN A 186 -19.02 -28.82 -3.06
C ASN A 186 -17.54 -29.25 -3.04
N GLY A 187 -16.61 -28.32 -2.82
CA GLY A 187 -15.17 -28.60 -2.90
C GLY A 187 -14.65 -28.86 -4.32
N ASN A 188 -15.50 -28.76 -5.34
CA ASN A 188 -15.10 -28.86 -6.74
C ASN A 188 -14.16 -27.70 -7.11
N ALA A 189 -13.06 -28.04 -7.77
CA ALA A 189 -12.10 -27.08 -8.30
C ALA A 189 -12.53 -26.63 -9.71
N PHE A 190 -12.78 -25.34 -9.87
CA PHE A 190 -13.06 -24.70 -11.15
C PHE A 190 -11.79 -23.99 -11.62
N VAL A 191 -11.08 -24.62 -12.55
CA VAL A 191 -9.81 -24.13 -13.11
C VAL A 191 -10.03 -23.30 -14.37
N GLY A 192 -8.99 -22.61 -14.84
CA GLY A 192 -9.02 -21.85 -16.09
C GLY A 192 -9.40 -20.37 -15.94
N HIS A 193 -9.55 -19.89 -14.71
CA HIS A 193 -9.60 -18.45 -14.45
C HIS A 193 -8.18 -17.85 -14.49
N PRO A 194 -8.03 -16.54 -14.68
CA PRO A 194 -6.71 -15.90 -14.65
C PRO A 194 -5.97 -16.19 -13.34
N SER A 195 -4.66 -16.37 -13.38
CA SER A 195 -3.83 -16.28 -12.17
C SER A 195 -3.75 -14.82 -11.69
N PHE A 196 -3.28 -14.59 -10.47
CA PHE A 196 -3.02 -13.23 -9.97
C PHE A 196 -1.69 -13.12 -9.22
N GLU A 197 -1.11 -11.93 -9.26
CA GLU A 197 0.24 -11.66 -8.77
C GLU A 197 0.35 -10.28 -8.10
N GLU A 198 1.58 -9.88 -7.78
CA GLU A 198 1.86 -8.56 -7.21
C GLU A 198 1.33 -7.43 -8.11
N GLY A 199 0.66 -6.45 -7.50
CA GLY A 199 0.03 -5.32 -8.18
C GLY A 199 -1.45 -5.54 -8.52
N ASP A 200 -1.92 -6.79 -8.61
CA ASP A 200 -3.31 -7.10 -8.90
C ASP A 200 -4.25 -6.72 -7.74
N THR A 201 -5.48 -6.37 -8.08
CA THR A 201 -6.59 -6.17 -7.15
C THR A 201 -7.63 -7.26 -7.38
N ILE A 202 -7.86 -8.08 -6.35
CA ILE A 202 -8.77 -9.21 -6.41
C ILE A 202 -9.97 -8.94 -5.54
N GLY A 203 -11.16 -9.07 -6.12
CA GLY A 203 -12.41 -8.90 -5.42
C GLY A 203 -13.05 -10.23 -5.11
N CYS A 204 -13.74 -10.29 -3.97
CA CYS A 204 -14.51 -11.44 -3.52
C CYS A 204 -15.83 -10.97 -2.91
N GLY A 205 -16.91 -11.67 -3.24
CA GLY A 205 -18.23 -11.37 -2.74
C GLY A 205 -19.24 -12.47 -3.02
N VAL A 206 -20.48 -12.23 -2.64
CA VAL A 206 -21.62 -13.07 -2.99
C VAL A 206 -22.83 -12.19 -3.27
N ASN A 207 -23.59 -12.56 -4.30
CA ASN A 207 -24.95 -12.06 -4.48
C ASN A 207 -25.88 -12.90 -3.61
N LEU A 208 -26.41 -12.34 -2.53
CA LEU A 208 -27.26 -13.06 -1.57
C LEU A 208 -28.65 -13.42 -2.13
N THR A 209 -29.04 -12.86 -3.28
CA THR A 209 -30.27 -13.23 -3.97
C THR A 209 -30.08 -14.45 -4.86
N SER A 210 -29.02 -14.49 -5.67
CA SER A 210 -28.72 -15.66 -6.52
C SER A 210 -27.88 -16.73 -5.82
N MET A 211 -27.32 -16.43 -4.65
CA MET A 211 -26.36 -17.24 -3.90
C MET A 211 -25.07 -17.51 -4.68
N GLU A 212 -24.74 -16.72 -5.69
CA GLU A 212 -23.56 -16.90 -6.53
C GLU A 212 -22.36 -16.13 -6.00
N ALA A 213 -21.20 -16.78 -5.98
CA ALA A 213 -19.93 -16.15 -5.69
C ALA A 213 -19.56 -15.15 -6.79
N ILE A 214 -19.04 -14.01 -6.37
CA ILE A 214 -18.52 -12.95 -7.23
C ILE A 214 -17.01 -12.90 -7.00
N TYR A 215 -16.24 -13.16 -8.06
CA TYR A 215 -14.81 -12.87 -8.06
C TYR A 215 -14.47 -11.88 -9.17
N THR A 216 -13.50 -11.02 -8.93
CA THR A 216 -13.01 -10.06 -9.92
C THR A 216 -11.50 -9.97 -9.90
N LYS A 217 -10.89 -9.67 -11.04
CA LYS A 217 -9.48 -9.27 -11.16
C LYS A 217 -9.40 -7.90 -11.79
N ASN A 218 -8.76 -6.94 -11.12
CA ASN A 218 -8.56 -5.57 -11.59
C ASN A 218 -9.86 -4.90 -12.07
N GLY A 219 -10.94 -5.11 -11.31
CA GLY A 219 -12.28 -4.60 -11.62
C GLY A 219 -13.04 -5.35 -12.72
N GLN A 220 -12.48 -6.42 -13.30
CA GLN A 220 -13.17 -7.27 -14.28
C GLN A 220 -13.74 -8.53 -13.62
N PRO A 221 -15.03 -8.85 -13.81
CA PRO A 221 -15.64 -10.04 -13.23
C PRO A 221 -15.12 -11.33 -13.89
N LEU A 222 -14.93 -12.36 -13.07
CA LEU A 222 -14.63 -13.71 -13.51
C LEU A 222 -15.93 -14.44 -13.84
N ASN A 223 -15.86 -15.41 -14.77
CA ASN A 223 -16.98 -16.29 -15.06
C ASN A 223 -17.10 -17.39 -13.98
N THR A 224 -17.73 -17.05 -12.86
CA THR A 224 -17.95 -17.95 -11.72
C THR A 224 -19.38 -18.50 -11.68
N LEU A 225 -20.02 -18.61 -12.86
CA LEU A 225 -21.35 -19.20 -12.98
C LEU A 225 -21.35 -20.59 -12.31
N TYR A 226 -22.41 -20.87 -11.55
CA TYR A 226 -22.61 -22.11 -10.79
C TYR A 226 -21.69 -22.32 -9.56
N VAL A 227 -20.87 -21.34 -9.19
CA VAL A 227 -20.16 -21.34 -7.91
C VAL A 227 -21.08 -20.75 -6.84
N PHE A 228 -21.83 -21.61 -6.15
CA PHE A 228 -22.79 -21.18 -5.13
C PHE A 228 -22.20 -21.15 -3.72
N VAL A 229 -22.69 -20.19 -2.92
CA VAL A 229 -22.42 -19.94 -1.50
C VAL A 229 -23.77 -19.91 -0.78
N PHE A 230 -24.04 -20.89 0.09
CA PHE A 230 -25.37 -21.05 0.69
C PHE A 230 -25.48 -20.53 2.13
N GLU A 231 -24.34 -20.29 2.79
CA GLU A 231 -24.30 -19.84 4.17
C GLU A 231 -24.43 -18.32 4.26
N THR A 232 -24.91 -17.88 5.43
CA THR A 232 -25.16 -16.45 5.72
C THR A 232 -24.18 -15.88 6.74
N ASP A 233 -23.39 -16.73 7.40
CA ASP A 233 -22.39 -16.36 8.41
C ASP A 233 -20.98 -16.23 7.80
N LEU A 234 -20.90 -15.50 6.68
CA LEU A 234 -19.70 -15.42 5.85
C LEU A 234 -18.71 -14.36 6.37
N LEU A 235 -17.51 -14.81 6.67
CA LEU A 235 -16.39 -13.98 7.11
C LEU A 235 -15.38 -13.79 5.96
N PRO A 236 -15.05 -12.55 5.56
CA PRO A 236 -13.96 -12.28 4.64
C PRO A 236 -12.64 -12.82 5.17
N TYR A 237 -11.82 -13.35 4.29
CA TYR A 237 -10.49 -13.77 4.67
C TYR A 237 -9.50 -13.72 3.49
N ALA A 238 -8.22 -13.61 3.82
CA ALA A 238 -7.11 -13.88 2.93
C ALA A 238 -6.26 -15.03 3.48
N PHE A 239 -5.77 -15.88 2.58
CA PHE A 239 -4.79 -16.92 2.87
C PHE A 239 -3.45 -16.50 2.26
N MET A 240 -2.39 -16.60 3.05
CA MET A 240 -1.02 -16.36 2.60
C MET A 240 -0.13 -17.48 3.14
N PHE A 241 0.65 -18.09 2.26
CA PHE A 241 1.55 -19.19 2.61
C PHE A 241 3.00 -18.72 2.81
N GLU A 242 3.43 -17.72 2.03
CA GLU A 242 4.84 -17.30 2.00
C GLU A 242 5.12 -16.15 2.97
N ALA A 243 6.18 -16.29 3.75
CA ALA A 243 6.60 -15.27 4.69
C ALA A 243 6.99 -13.99 3.93
N GLY A 244 6.43 -12.88 4.40
CA GLY A 244 6.62 -11.55 3.84
C GLY A 244 5.66 -11.19 2.72
N ASP A 245 4.70 -12.03 2.33
CA ASP A 245 3.59 -11.58 1.49
C ASP A 245 2.87 -10.39 2.15
N ILE A 246 2.44 -9.42 1.33
CA ILE A 246 1.82 -8.17 1.79
C ILE A 246 0.54 -7.93 1.01
N ILE A 247 -0.54 -7.65 1.74
CA ILE A 247 -1.84 -7.34 1.16
C ILE A 247 -2.44 -6.10 1.83
N GLU A 248 -3.34 -5.45 1.11
CA GLU A 248 -4.14 -4.33 1.61
C GLU A 248 -5.61 -4.54 1.24
N ALA A 249 -6.48 -4.57 2.24
CA ALA A 249 -7.90 -4.76 2.06
C ALA A 249 -8.62 -3.44 1.80
N ASN A 250 -9.67 -3.54 1.00
CA ASN A 250 -10.65 -2.50 0.76
C ASN A 250 -12.03 -3.09 1.04
N PHE A 251 -12.59 -2.78 2.20
CA PHE A 251 -13.96 -3.16 2.58
C PHE A 251 -15.01 -2.13 2.13
N GLY A 252 -14.65 -1.34 1.11
CA GLY A 252 -15.50 -0.35 0.48
C GLY A 252 -15.41 1.04 1.13
N PRO A 253 -16.18 2.00 0.59
CA PRO A 253 -17.14 1.81 -0.50
C PRO A 253 -16.55 1.91 -1.91
N ASN A 254 -15.29 2.32 -2.06
CA ASN A 254 -14.71 2.67 -3.35
C ASN A 254 -13.95 1.49 -3.97
N PHE A 255 -14.58 0.76 -4.88
CA PHE A 255 -14.00 -0.44 -5.49
C PHE A 255 -13.39 -0.18 -6.87
N ALA A 256 -12.45 -1.02 -7.30
CA ALA A 256 -12.02 -1.13 -8.69
C ALA A 256 -13.16 -1.67 -9.56
N TYR A 257 -13.95 -2.62 -9.06
CA TYR A 257 -15.16 -3.09 -9.74
C TYR A 257 -16.32 -2.09 -9.63
N LYS A 258 -16.52 -1.30 -10.68
CA LYS A 258 -17.47 -0.18 -10.68
C LYS A 258 -18.94 -0.62 -10.65
N SER A 259 -19.30 -1.74 -11.26
CA SER A 259 -20.69 -2.22 -11.31
C SER A 259 -21.29 -2.52 -9.93
N ILE A 260 -20.45 -2.83 -8.93
CA ILE A 260 -20.88 -3.01 -7.54
C ILE A 260 -20.88 -1.68 -6.76
N SER A 261 -20.04 -0.72 -7.15
CA SER A 261 -19.94 0.59 -6.48
C SER A 261 -21.29 1.35 -6.50
N ASP A 262 -22.06 1.21 -7.58
CA ASP A 262 -23.39 1.80 -7.72
C ASP A 262 -24.46 1.15 -6.82
N ILE A 263 -24.25 -0.11 -6.40
CA ILE A 263 -25.13 -0.84 -5.50
C ILE A 263 -24.85 -0.44 -4.05
N PHE A 264 -23.56 -0.31 -3.69
CA PHE A 264 -23.12 0.10 -2.35
C PHE A 264 -23.43 1.57 -2.02
N THR A 265 -23.54 2.44 -3.02
CA THR A 265 -23.92 3.86 -2.82
C THR A 265 -25.43 4.05 -2.66
N LYS A 266 -26.25 3.15 -3.21
CA LYS A 266 -27.72 3.18 -3.10
C LYS A 266 -28.27 2.42 -1.89
N GLN A 267 -27.47 1.52 -1.31
CA GLN A 267 -27.76 0.90 -0.02
C GLN A 267 -27.34 1.84 1.12
N ARG A 268 -28.17 2.85 1.42
CA ARG A 268 -28.21 3.47 2.76
C ARG A 268 -29.32 2.81 3.58
N PRO A 269 -29.19 2.76 4.92
CA PRO A 269 -30.25 2.25 5.79
C PRO A 269 -31.58 2.96 5.57
#